data_AF-A0A6G4TXF8-F1
#
_entry.id   AF-A0A6G4TXF8-F1
#
_cell.length_a   1.000
_cell.length_b   1.000
_cell.length_c   1.000
_cell.angle_alpha   90.00
_cell.angle_beta   90.00
_cell.angle_gamma   90.00
#
_symmetry.space_group_name_H-M   'P 1'
#
loop_
_entity.id
_entity.type
_entity.pdbx_description
1 polymer ?
#
loop_
_entity_poly.entity_id
_entity_poly.type
_entity_poly.pdbx_seq_one_letter_code
_entity_poly.pdbx_strand_id
1 'polypeptide(L)'
;MTKMLIDIDEEALAKAQAAFGTKTKKDTVNRALAEVTERLDRAAALRELQRLAVEEGALDLDMLGDKTRYRPSSDPGQDVA
;
A
#
# COMPACT_ATOMS: atom_id res chain seq x y z
N MET A 1 -19.61 -10.05 15.87
CA MET A 1 -19.63 -8.62 16.21
C MET A 1 -20.28 -8.44 17.56
N THR A 2 -19.55 -7.84 18.50
CA THR A 2 -20.08 -7.48 19.83
C THR A 2 -20.86 -6.17 19.70
N LYS A 3 -21.98 -6.05 20.42
CA LYS A 3 -22.75 -4.80 20.46
C LYS A 3 -22.13 -3.88 21.51
N MET A 4 -21.77 -2.68 21.08
CA MET A 4 -21.24 -1.64 21.94
C MET A 4 -22.02 -0.36 21.65
N LEU A 5 -22.44 0.35 22.69
CA LEU A 5 -23.05 1.67 22.55
C LEU A 5 -21.91 2.69 22.48
N ILE A 6 -21.83 3.42 21.38
CA ILE A 6 -20.88 4.52 21.19
C ILE A 6 -21.63 5.70 20.58
N ASP A 7 -21.27 6.90 21.02
CA ASP A 7 -21.71 8.11 20.36
C ASP A 7 -20.84 8.36 19.12
N ILE A 8 -21.49 8.68 18.01
CA ILE A 8 -20.85 8.91 16.72
C ILE A 8 -21.37 10.23 16.16
N ASP A 9 -20.47 11.03 15.61
CA ASP A 9 -20.85 12.21 14.82
C ASP A 9 -21.63 11.77 13.57
N GLU A 10 -22.92 12.14 13.53
CA GLU A 10 -23.85 11.82 12.44
C GLU A 10 -23.45 12.47 11.12
N GLU A 11 -22.82 13.65 11.13
CA GLU A 11 -22.37 14.31 9.91
C GLU A 11 -21.17 13.57 9.30
N ALA A 12 -20.19 13.21 10.14
CA ALA A 12 -19.05 12.39 9.72
C ALA A 12 -19.52 11.02 9.20
N LEU A 13 -20.49 10.40 9.88
CA LEU A 13 -21.06 9.12 9.48
C LEU A 13 -21.79 9.21 8.12
N ALA A 14 -22.54 10.28 7.88
CA ALA A 14 -23.22 10.51 6.60
C ALA A 14 -22.23 10.71 5.45
N LYS A 15 -21.14 11.46 5.68
CA LYS A 15 -20.06 11.62 4.70
C LYS A 15 -19.39 10.29 4.38
N ALA A 16 -19.09 9.49 5.40
CA ALA A 16 -18.52 8.15 5.23
C ALA A 16 -19.49 7.23 4.47
N GLN A 17 -20.79 7.28 4.77
CA GLN A 17 -21.82 6.52 4.04
C GLN A 17 -21.87 6.87 2.57
N ALA A 18 -21.83 8.16 2.23
CA ALA A 18 -21.78 8.62 0.85
C ALA A 18 -20.50 8.16 0.15
N ALA A 19 -19.34 8.29 0.81
CA ALA A 19 -18.05 7.87 0.26
C ALA A 19 -17.96 6.35 0.04
N PHE A 20 -18.47 5.56 0.98
CA PHE A 20 -18.44 4.11 0.92
C PHE A 20 -19.68 3.50 0.23
N GLY A 21 -20.70 4.27 -0.13
CA GLY A 21 -21.96 3.74 -0.69
C GLY A 21 -22.67 2.73 0.21
N THR A 22 -22.46 2.81 1.52
CA THR A 22 -22.99 1.85 2.50
C THR A 22 -24.39 2.26 2.96
N LYS A 23 -25.29 1.27 3.09
CA LYS A 23 -26.69 1.53 3.47
C LYS A 23 -26.91 1.60 4.97
N THR A 24 -26.04 0.98 5.77
CA THR A 24 -26.22 0.89 7.23
C THR A 24 -25.05 1.53 7.98
N LYS A 25 -25.35 2.09 9.16
CA LYS A 25 -24.33 2.71 10.03
C LYS A 25 -23.23 1.72 10.40
N LYS A 26 -23.61 0.50 10.80
CA LYS A 26 -22.65 -0.57 11.15
C LYS A 26 -21.72 -0.91 9.98
N ASP A 27 -22.23 -1.02 8.75
CA ASP A 27 -21.40 -1.42 7.60
C ASP A 27 -20.41 -0.31 7.26
N THR A 28 -20.84 0.94 7.44
CA THR A 28 -19.98 2.12 7.27
C THR A 28 -18.85 2.13 8.27
N VAL A 29 -19.15 1.93 9.57
CA VAL A 29 -18.15 1.92 10.64
C VAL A 29 -17.17 0.77 10.44
N ASN A 30 -17.67 -0.43 10.16
CA ASN A 30 -16.81 -1.61 9.95
C ASN A 30 -15.90 -1.43 8.73
N ARG A 31 -16.45 -0.89 7.64
CA ARG A 31 -15.67 -0.61 6.44
C ARG A 31 -14.62 0.47 6.67
N ALA A 32 -14.98 1.53 7.39
CA ALA A 32 -14.06 2.60 7.73
C ALA A 32 -12.88 2.09 8.59
N LEU A 33 -13.17 1.24 9.59
CA LEU A 33 -12.14 0.63 10.42
C LEU A 33 -11.20 -0.26 9.60
N ALA A 34 -11.75 -1.11 8.72
CA ALA A 34 -10.95 -1.96 7.84
C ALA A 34 -10.05 -1.13 6.91
N GLU A 35 -10.60 -0.12 6.24
CA GLU A 35 -9.85 0.75 5.32
C GLU A 35 -8.71 1.49 6.04
N VAL A 36 -8.96 2.00 7.25
CA VAL A 36 -7.93 2.68 8.04
C VAL A 36 -6.82 1.71 8.44
N THR A 37 -7.15 0.51 8.91
CA THR A 37 -6.15 -0.50 9.25
C THR A 37 -5.31 -0.86 8.02
N GLU A 38 -5.92 -1.17 6.87
CA GLU A 38 -5.20 -1.47 5.63
C GLU A 38 -4.30 -0.31 5.18
N ARG A 39 -4.75 0.94 5.35
CA ARG A 39 -3.94 2.12 5.05
C ARG A 39 -2.75 2.25 5.99
N LEU A 40 -2.94 2.00 7.28
CA LEU A 40 -1.87 2.05 8.28
C LEU A 40 -0.86 0.91 8.08
N ASP A 41 -1.32 -0.30 7.77
CA ASP A 41 -0.47 -1.46 7.50
C ASP A 41 0.41 -1.21 6.28
N ARG A 42 -0.17 -0.67 5.19
CA ARG A 42 0.60 -0.24 4.01
C ARG A 42 1.64 0.81 4.36
N ALA A 43 1.30 1.80 5.18
CA ALA A 43 2.24 2.83 5.61
C ALA A 43 3.36 2.25 6.50
N ALA A 44 3.05 1.31 7.39
CA ALA A 44 4.01 0.64 8.24
C ALA A 44 4.98 -0.22 7.40
N ALA A 45 4.46 -0.99 6.44
CA ALA A 45 5.29 -1.79 5.52
C ALA A 45 6.25 -0.91 4.71
N LEU A 46 5.79 0.25 4.23
CA LEU A 46 6.66 1.21 3.53
C LEU A 46 7.77 1.76 4.42
N ARG A 47 7.46 2.12 5.67
CA ARG A 47 8.47 2.59 6.63
C ARG A 47 9.49 1.50 6.93
N GLU A 48 9.05 0.26 7.07
CA GLU A 48 9.94 -0.87 7.32
C GLU A 48 10.85 -1.13 6.12
N LEU A 49 10.32 -1.11 4.89
CA LEU A 49 11.13 -1.20 3.68
C LEU A 49 12.18 -0.08 3.61
N GLN A 50 11.81 1.15 3.95
CA GLN A 50 12.75 2.28 4.01
C GLN A 50 13.84 2.05 5.06
N ARG A 51 13.49 1.54 6.24
CA ARG A 51 14.44 1.22 7.30
C ARG A 51 15.44 0.16 6.83
N LEU A 52 14.97 -0.96 6.28
CA LEU A 52 15.82 -2.03 5.75
C LEU A 52 16.73 -1.55 4.61
N ALA A 53 16.22 -0.69 3.73
CA ALA A 53 16.99 -0.11 2.62
C ALA A 53 18.17 0.74 3.13
N VAL A 54 17.97 1.54 4.18
CA VAL A 54 18.97 2.47 4.71
C VAL A 54 19.95 1.78 5.66
N GLU A 55 19.46 0.92 6.55
CA GLU A 55 20.25 0.35 7.64
C GLU A 55 20.98 -0.95 7.25
N GLU A 56 20.34 -1.78 6.43
CA GLU A 56 20.84 -3.13 6.14
C GLU A 56 21.47 -3.24 4.74
N GLY A 57 21.42 -2.16 3.94
CA GLY A 57 21.87 -2.19 2.55
C GLY A 57 21.12 -3.23 1.71
N ALA A 58 19.91 -3.61 2.13
CA ALA A 58 19.13 -4.70 1.53
C ALA A 58 18.71 -4.41 0.07
N LEU A 59 18.81 -3.15 -0.36
CA LEU A 59 18.57 -2.70 -1.72
C LEU A 59 19.84 -2.05 -2.27
N ASP A 60 20.49 -2.72 -3.21
CA ASP A 60 21.59 -2.16 -4.00
C ASP A 60 21.01 -1.24 -5.09
N LEU A 61 20.78 0.02 -4.73
CA LEU A 61 20.27 1.04 -5.65
C LEU A 61 21.29 1.38 -6.74
N ASP A 62 22.58 1.17 -6.49
CA ASP A 62 23.65 1.43 -7.48
C ASP A 62 23.60 0.38 -8.61
N MET A 63 23.29 -0.88 -8.28
CA MET A 63 23.03 -1.93 -9.28
C MET A 63 21.82 -1.58 -10.18
N LEU A 64 20.76 -1.01 -9.62
CA LEU A 64 19.59 -0.56 -10.41
C LEU A 64 19.90 0.64 -11.32
N GLY A 65 20.90 1.45 -10.96
CA GLY A 65 21.38 2.58 -11.76
C GLY A 65 22.24 2.17 -12.96
N ASP A 66 22.83 0.97 -12.93
CA ASP A 66 23.67 0.47 -14.01
C ASP A 66 22.86 -0.11 -15.17
N LYS A 67 22.53 0.78 -16.10
CA LYS A 67 21.79 0.45 -17.32
C LYS A 67 22.56 -0.45 -18.29
N THR A 68 23.88 -0.61 -18.14
CA THR A 68 24.68 -1.49 -19.02
C THR A 68 24.40 -2.97 -18.74
N ARG A 69 23.95 -3.28 -17.51
CA ARG A 69 23.51 -4.62 -17.07
C ARG A 69 22.01 -4.86 -17.27
N TYR A 70 21.24 -3.82 -17.59
CA TYR A 70 19.80 -3.91 -17.74
C TYR A 70 19.44 -4.39 -19.16
N ARG A 71 18.91 -5.61 -19.25
CA ARG A 71 18.51 -6.31 -20.48
C ARG A 71 19.61 -6.25 -21.53
N PRO A 72 20.51 -7.26 -21.62
CA PRO A 72 21.34 -7.36 -22.81
C PRO A 72 20.38 -7.37 -24.00
N SER A 73 20.44 -6.31 -24.80
CA SER A 73 19.83 -6.32 -26.11
C SER A 73 20.33 -7.61 -26.74
N SER A 74 19.41 -8.52 -27.04
CA SER A 74 19.66 -9.62 -27.95
C SER A 74 20.16 -8.96 -29.23
N ASP A 75 21.48 -8.82 -29.33
CA ASP A 75 22.15 -8.34 -30.51
C ASP A 75 21.93 -9.44 -31.56
N PRO A 76 21.16 -9.18 -32.63
CA PRO A 76 20.90 -10.20 -33.65
C PRO A 76 22.16 -10.55 -34.47
N GLY A 77 23.33 -10.01 -34.13
CA GLY A 77 24.56 -10.08 -34.92
C GLY A 77 25.61 -11.10 -34.51
N GLN A 78 25.43 -11.92 -33.46
CA GLN A 78 26.46 -12.87 -32.99
C GLN A 78 26.25 -14.34 -33.43
N ASP A 79 25.45 -14.61 -34.46
CA ASP A 79 25.25 -15.96 -34.99
C ASP A 79 25.85 -16.19 -36.39
N VAL A 80 26.95 -15.49 -36.72
CA VAL A 80 27.75 -15.75 -37.92
C VAL A 80 29.25 -15.53 -37.70
N ALA A 81 29.97 -16.60 -37.33
CA ALA A 81 31.29 -17.01 -37.87
C ALA A 81 31.91 -18.11 -37.02
#